data_AF-A0A519QQR0-F1
#
_entry.id   AF-A0A519QQR0-F1
#
_cell.length_a   1.000
_cell.length_b   1.000
_cell.length_c   1.000
_cell.angle_alpha   90.00
_cell.angle_beta   90.00
_cell.angle_gamma   90.00
#
_symmetry.space_group_name_H-M   'P 1'
#
loop_
_entity.id
_entity.type
_entity.pdbx_description
1 polymer ?
#
loop_
_entity_poly.entity_id
_entity_poly.type
_entity_poly.pdbx_seq_one_letter_code
_entity_poly.pdbx_strand_id
1 'polypeptide(L)'
;MSAAGWHRGARGVIAAASLALCIAGLGSVTQGVAVPVRAGLAQDGLAREFTRRLESHRTTLATQQAARGQAIRRIRPVGAPAATALALPASGPIARITVARLGVEEIVLAGAATHEQLARGPAVLKQGDAASPVTVLAAHRDTHFLFVRDLLAGDEITLQYVTGTEERYRVVRFETVRWDTFSYPRDPARPLLALATCYPFGGAEYGGPWRRIAWAERIT
;
A
#
# COMPACT_ATOMS: atom_id res chain seq x y z
N MET A 1 -49.13 -20.55 -42.18
CA MET A 1 -48.57 -19.90 -40.97
C MET A 1 -48.36 -18.42 -41.28
N SER A 2 -49.04 -17.51 -40.57
CA SER A 2 -49.03 -16.07 -40.89
C SER A 2 -47.70 -15.43 -40.49
N ALA A 3 -47.12 -14.60 -41.37
CA ALA A 3 -45.92 -13.80 -41.12
C ALA A 3 -46.00 -12.97 -39.82
N ALA A 4 -47.21 -12.57 -39.40
CA ALA A 4 -47.43 -11.83 -38.16
C ALA A 4 -47.14 -12.64 -36.88
N GLY A 5 -47.23 -13.97 -36.92
CA GLY A 5 -46.87 -14.85 -35.80
C GLY A 5 -45.35 -14.97 -35.62
N TRP A 6 -44.60 -15.01 -36.72
CA TRP A 6 -43.14 -15.05 -36.72
C TRP A 6 -42.55 -13.79 -36.09
N HIS A 7 -43.01 -12.61 -36.50
CA HIS A 7 -42.49 -11.33 -35.98
C HIS A 7 -42.76 -11.13 -34.48
N ARG A 8 -43.86 -11.65 -33.94
CA ARG A 8 -44.15 -11.58 -32.49
C ARG A 8 -43.25 -12.51 -31.67
N GLY A 9 -43.02 -13.73 -32.14
CA GLY A 9 -42.09 -14.67 -31.50
C GLY A 9 -40.65 -14.15 -31.50
N ALA A 10 -40.17 -13.64 -32.64
CA ALA A 10 -38.83 -13.07 -32.76
C ALA A 10 -38.61 -11.84 -31.86
N ARG A 11 -39.61 -10.96 -31.73
CA ARG A 11 -39.56 -9.80 -30.82
C ARG A 11 -39.48 -10.19 -29.34
N GLY A 12 -40.22 -11.22 -28.93
CA GLY A 12 -40.16 -11.74 -27.56
C GLY A 12 -38.79 -12.33 -27.20
N VAL A 13 -38.18 -13.08 -28.13
CA VAL A 13 -36.83 -13.65 -27.95
C VAL A 13 -35.77 -12.57 -27.87
N ILE A 14 -35.82 -11.55 -28.74
CA ILE A 14 -34.88 -10.42 -28.71
C ILE A 14 -34.99 -9.65 -27.39
N ALA A 15 -36.21 -9.34 -26.93
CA ALA A 15 -36.41 -8.62 -25.67
C ALA A 15 -35.86 -9.39 -24.46
N ALA A 16 -36.09 -10.71 -24.41
CA ALA A 16 -35.55 -11.56 -23.35
C ALA A 16 -34.01 -11.62 -23.39
N ALA A 17 -33.40 -11.73 -24.57
CA ALA A 17 -31.95 -11.72 -24.74
C ALA A 17 -31.33 -10.38 -24.34
N SER A 18 -31.96 -9.25 -24.71
CA SER A 18 -31.53 -7.92 -24.29
C SER A 18 -31.60 -7.73 -22.79
N LEU A 19 -32.69 -8.18 -22.14
CA LEU A 19 -32.81 -8.11 -20.68
C LEU A 19 -31.74 -8.95 -19.98
N ALA A 20 -31.46 -10.16 -20.49
CA ALA A 20 -30.40 -11.02 -19.97
C ALA A 20 -29.02 -10.35 -20.07
N LEU A 21 -28.71 -9.70 -21.20
CA LEU A 21 -27.47 -8.93 -21.36
C LEU A 21 -27.39 -7.74 -20.39
N CYS A 22 -28.50 -7.02 -20.18
CA CYS A 22 -28.55 -5.93 -19.20
C CYS A 22 -28.29 -6.42 -17.77
N ILE A 23 -28.91 -7.54 -17.37
CA ILE A 23 -28.70 -8.14 -16.04
C ILE A 23 -27.26 -8.61 -15.89
N ALA A 24 -26.70 -9.28 -16.90
CA ALA A 24 -25.30 -9.70 -16.89
C ALA A 24 -24.36 -8.49 -16.78
N GLY A 25 -24.61 -7.42 -17.54
CA GLY A 25 -23.85 -6.18 -17.48
C GLY A 25 -23.90 -5.51 -16.11
N LEU A 26 -25.08 -5.41 -15.50
CA LEU A 26 -25.24 -4.94 -14.11
C LEU A 26 -24.45 -5.80 -13.12
N GLY A 27 -24.48 -7.13 -13.30
CA GLY A 27 -23.66 -8.06 -12.52
C GLY A 27 -22.16 -7.76 -12.62
N SER A 28 -21.64 -7.52 -13.83
CA SER A 28 -20.23 -7.18 -14.01
C SER A 28 -19.84 -5.84 -13.39
N VAL A 29 -20.70 -4.82 -13.51
CA VAL A 29 -20.47 -3.50 -12.90
C VAL A 29 -20.44 -3.59 -11.38
N THR A 30 -21.36 -4.34 -10.76
CA THR A 30 -21.40 -4.51 -9.30
C THR A 30 -20.14 -5.20 -8.77
N GLN A 31 -19.61 -6.20 -9.47
CA GLN A 31 -18.33 -6.83 -9.13
C GLN A 31 -17.17 -5.85 -9.22
N GLY A 32 -17.13 -5.00 -10.25
CA GLY A 32 -16.10 -3.99 -10.44
C GLY A 32 -16.04 -2.94 -9.32
N VAL A 33 -17.21 -2.52 -8.80
CA VAL A 33 -17.30 -1.54 -7.69
C VAL A 33 -17.00 -2.18 -6.33
N ALA A 34 -17.30 -3.47 -6.14
CA ALA A 34 -17.13 -4.14 -4.85
C ALA A 34 -15.66 -4.21 -4.40
N VAL A 35 -14.72 -4.40 -5.33
CA VAL A 35 -13.29 -4.53 -5.04
C VAL A 35 -12.69 -3.26 -4.39
N PRO A 36 -12.77 -2.06 -4.99
CA PRO A 36 -12.25 -0.84 -4.38
C PRO A 36 -13.00 -0.48 -3.09
N VAL A 37 -14.31 -0.74 -2.98
CA VAL A 37 -15.06 -0.50 -1.75
C VAL A 37 -14.55 -1.37 -0.60
N ARG A 38 -14.34 -2.67 -0.84
CA ARG A 38 -13.77 -3.57 0.18
C ARG A 38 -12.35 -3.18 0.57
N ALA A 39 -11.54 -2.74 -0.40
CA ALA A 39 -10.20 -2.23 -0.16
C ALA A 39 -10.23 -0.99 0.76
N GLY A 40 -11.13 -0.03 0.51
CA GLY A 40 -11.32 1.15 1.36
C GLY A 40 -11.77 0.80 2.78
N LEU A 41 -12.77 -0.08 2.93
CA LEU A 41 -13.22 -0.53 4.25
C LEU A 41 -12.12 -1.27 5.03
N ALA A 42 -11.26 -2.03 4.34
CA ALA A 42 -10.11 -2.66 4.96
C ALA A 42 -9.12 -1.60 5.47
N GLN A 43 -8.85 -0.56 4.68
CA GLN A 43 -8.00 0.57 5.06
C GLN A 43 -8.54 1.33 6.28
N ASP A 44 -9.85 1.58 6.35
CA ASP A 44 -10.47 2.22 7.53
C ASP A 44 -10.25 1.41 8.82
N GLY A 45 -10.39 0.08 8.72
CA GLY A 45 -10.12 -0.83 9.85
C GLY A 45 -8.65 -0.79 10.27
N LEU A 46 -7.75 -0.81 9.30
CA LEU A 46 -6.31 -0.73 9.53
C LEU A 46 -5.88 0.62 10.10
N ALA A 47 -6.49 1.73 9.66
CA ALA A 47 -6.20 3.06 10.16
C ALA A 47 -6.54 3.19 11.65
N ARG A 48 -7.69 2.65 12.07
CA ARG A 48 -8.06 2.58 13.49
C ARG A 48 -7.08 1.75 14.30
N GLU A 49 -6.64 0.60 13.78
CA GLU A 49 -5.67 -0.24 14.46
C GLU A 49 -4.29 0.43 14.56
N PHE A 50 -3.84 1.06 13.47
CA PHE A 50 -2.60 1.84 13.43
C PHE A 50 -2.60 2.94 14.49
N THR A 51 -3.67 3.75 14.56
CA THR A 51 -3.78 4.84 15.54
C THR A 51 -3.71 4.32 16.97
N ARG A 52 -4.43 3.22 17.29
CA ARG A 52 -4.34 2.59 18.62
C ARG A 52 -2.92 2.14 18.95
N ARG A 53 -2.21 1.52 18.00
CA ARG A 53 -0.82 1.07 18.20
C ARG A 53 0.12 2.25 18.44
N LEU A 54 -0.04 3.31 17.65
CA LEU A 54 0.76 4.54 17.77
C LEU A 54 0.57 5.22 19.14
N GLU A 55 -0.67 5.36 19.60
CA GLU A 55 -0.99 5.91 20.92
C GLU A 55 -0.45 5.06 22.06
N SER A 56 -0.58 3.73 21.95
CA SER A 56 -0.06 2.78 22.93
C SER A 56 1.46 2.86 23.05
N HIS A 57 2.16 3.00 21.91
CA HIS A 57 3.60 3.17 21.88
C HIS A 57 4.04 4.50 22.52
N ARG A 58 3.39 5.61 22.16
CA ARG A 58 3.65 6.93 22.77
C ARG A 58 3.45 6.93 24.28
N THR A 59 2.38 6.30 24.76
CA THR A 59 2.09 6.17 26.19
C THR A 59 3.16 5.35 26.92
N THR A 60 3.63 4.27 26.28
CA THR A 60 4.71 3.44 26.79
C THR A 60 6.01 4.24 26.91
N LEU A 61 6.39 4.97 25.85
CA LEU A 61 7.59 5.82 25.85
C LEU A 61 7.52 6.91 26.93
N ALA A 62 6.38 7.58 27.08
CA ALA A 62 6.18 8.61 28.11
C ALA A 62 6.37 8.03 29.52
N THR A 63 5.79 6.86 29.79
CA THR A 63 5.93 6.15 31.08
C THR A 63 7.40 5.77 31.35
N GLN A 64 8.09 5.23 30.35
CA GLN A 64 9.52 4.87 30.46
C GLN A 64 10.40 6.09 30.72
N GLN A 65 10.11 7.22 30.05
CA GLN A 65 10.85 8.45 30.21
C GLN A 65 10.61 9.09 31.59
N ALA A 66 9.39 9.04 32.11
CA ALA A 66 9.07 9.47 33.49
C ALA A 66 9.81 8.61 34.53
N ALA A 67 9.80 7.29 34.37
CA ALA A 67 10.53 6.36 35.25
C ALA A 67 12.06 6.58 35.17
N ARG A 68 12.61 6.82 33.97
CA ARG A 68 14.02 7.19 33.79
C ARG A 68 14.36 8.53 34.41
N GLY A 69 13.52 9.55 34.29
CA GLY A 69 13.73 10.84 34.95
C GLY A 69 13.81 10.71 36.48
N GLN A 70 13.01 9.80 37.07
CA GLN A 70 13.09 9.47 38.48
C GLN A 70 14.35 8.66 38.84
N ALA A 71 14.81 7.76 37.96
CA ALA A 71 16.00 6.93 38.17
C ALA A 71 17.33 7.68 37.94
N ILE A 72 17.41 8.57 36.94
CA ILE A 72 18.58 9.41 36.64
C ILE A 72 18.85 10.39 37.78
N ARG A 73 17.78 10.84 38.48
CA ARG A 73 17.93 11.61 39.73
C ARG A 73 18.66 10.84 40.84
N ARG A 74 18.89 9.52 40.67
CA ARG A 74 19.64 8.65 41.59
C ARG A 74 20.99 8.15 41.04
N ILE A 75 21.30 8.25 39.73
CA ILE A 75 22.52 7.66 39.14
C ILE A 75 23.11 8.55 38.01
N ARG A 76 24.44 8.77 38.05
CA ARG A 76 25.26 9.51 37.07
C ARG A 76 25.39 8.73 35.73
N PRO A 77 25.26 9.35 34.54
CA PRO A 77 25.10 8.61 33.30
C PRO A 77 26.42 8.08 32.73
N VAL A 78 26.38 6.82 32.25
CA VAL A 78 27.38 6.18 31.38
C VAL A 78 26.78 6.08 29.97
N GLY A 79 27.62 6.40 28.98
CA GLY A 79 27.45 6.33 27.51
C GLY A 79 26.11 5.93 26.91
N ALA A 80 25.53 6.80 26.09
CA ALA A 80 24.37 6.52 25.26
C ALA A 80 24.72 5.47 24.16
N PRO A 81 23.91 4.42 23.97
CA PRO A 81 24.11 3.48 22.88
C PRO A 81 23.66 4.08 21.53
N ALA A 82 24.30 3.58 20.46
CA ALA A 82 24.05 3.91 19.06
C ALA A 82 22.60 3.59 18.62
N ALA A 83 22.15 4.29 17.57
CA ALA A 83 20.80 4.23 17.03
C ALA A 83 20.27 2.79 16.84
N THR A 84 19.30 2.40 17.67
CA THR A 84 18.61 1.12 17.57
C THR A 84 17.75 1.10 16.31
N ALA A 85 17.89 0.03 15.50
CA ALA A 85 17.00 -0.26 14.39
C ALA A 85 15.52 -0.17 14.83
N LEU A 86 14.65 0.32 13.94
CA LEU A 86 13.24 0.51 14.26
C LEU A 86 12.58 -0.82 14.65
N ALA A 87 12.23 -0.99 15.92
CA ALA A 87 11.60 -2.21 16.43
C ALA A 87 10.12 -2.28 16.00
N LEU A 88 9.87 -2.67 14.75
CA LEU A 88 8.54 -2.79 14.17
C LEU A 88 7.87 -4.13 14.50
N PRO A 89 6.53 -4.18 14.59
CA PRO A 89 5.79 -5.43 14.68
C PRO A 89 6.04 -6.35 13.47
N ALA A 90 6.14 -7.66 13.71
CA ALA A 90 6.31 -8.64 12.63
C ALA A 90 5.08 -8.82 11.74
N SER A 91 3.89 -8.39 12.19
CA SER A 91 2.65 -8.50 11.45
C SER A 91 1.64 -7.39 11.77
N GLY A 92 0.71 -7.19 10.83
CA GLY A 92 -0.35 -6.18 10.94
C GLY A 92 0.12 -4.78 10.50
N PRO A 93 -0.61 -3.71 10.85
CA PRO A 93 -0.27 -2.35 10.46
C PRO A 93 1.01 -1.89 11.14
N ILE A 94 1.93 -1.34 10.34
CA ILE A 94 3.25 -0.89 10.79
C ILE A 94 3.59 0.54 10.39
N ALA A 95 3.00 1.05 9.31
CA ALA A 95 3.27 2.39 8.82
C ALA A 95 2.05 2.95 8.10
N ARG A 96 2.01 4.27 8.00
CA ARG A 96 1.11 5.02 7.15
C ARG A 96 1.93 5.68 6.04
N ILE A 97 1.57 5.41 4.80
CA ILE A 97 2.13 6.08 3.63
C ILE A 97 1.21 7.23 3.22
N THR A 98 1.78 8.40 2.98
CA THR A 98 1.04 9.60 2.57
C THR A 98 1.71 10.25 1.37
N VAL A 99 0.91 10.62 0.37
CA VAL A 99 1.34 11.45 -0.77
C VAL A 99 0.42 12.67 -0.85
N ALA A 100 0.86 13.77 -0.24
CA ALA A 100 0.00 14.93 0.00
C ALA A 100 -0.59 15.53 -1.29
N ARG A 101 0.21 15.63 -2.37
CA ARG A 101 -0.26 16.16 -3.67
C ARG A 101 -1.43 15.37 -4.23
N LEU A 102 -1.46 14.06 -3.99
CA LEU A 102 -2.49 13.15 -4.49
C LEU A 102 -3.64 12.93 -3.49
N GLY A 103 -3.55 13.48 -2.27
CA GLY A 103 -4.53 13.23 -1.22
C GLY A 103 -4.59 11.76 -0.78
N VAL A 104 -3.49 11.01 -0.98
CA VAL A 104 -3.41 9.58 -0.66
C VAL A 104 -2.94 9.39 0.78
N GLU A 105 -3.64 8.54 1.51
CA GLU A 105 -3.23 8.00 2.80
C GLU A 105 -3.60 6.51 2.85
N GLU A 106 -2.60 5.65 3.08
CA GLU A 106 -2.82 4.20 3.22
C GLU A 106 -1.96 3.61 4.33
N ILE A 107 -2.44 2.53 4.94
CA ILE A 107 -1.76 1.77 5.98
C ILE A 107 -1.02 0.59 5.38
N VAL A 108 0.28 0.59 5.61
CA VAL A 108 1.24 -0.44 5.20
C VAL A 108 1.29 -1.56 6.25
N LEU A 109 1.28 -2.80 5.75
CA LEU A 109 1.29 -4.03 6.53
C LEU A 109 2.67 -4.69 6.55
N ALA A 110 3.03 -5.25 7.70
CA ALA A 110 4.07 -6.26 7.82
C ALA A 110 3.49 -7.67 7.65
N GLY A 111 4.34 -8.60 7.22
CA GLY A 111 4.02 -10.03 7.09
C GLY A 111 4.53 -10.61 5.79
N ALA A 112 3.88 -11.69 5.32
CA ALA A 112 4.32 -12.46 4.16
C ALA A 112 3.87 -11.89 2.81
N ALA A 113 3.19 -10.74 2.78
CA ALA A 113 2.62 -10.12 1.58
C ALA A 113 1.75 -11.09 0.75
N THR A 114 0.93 -11.91 1.42
CA THR A 114 0.02 -12.84 0.76
C THR A 114 -1.06 -12.11 -0.05
N HIS A 115 -1.78 -12.83 -0.90
CA HIS A 115 -2.89 -12.27 -1.67
C HIS A 115 -3.95 -11.63 -0.77
N GLU A 116 -4.28 -12.27 0.35
CA GLU A 116 -5.25 -11.76 1.34
C GLU A 116 -4.75 -10.49 2.03
N GLN A 117 -3.44 -10.39 2.29
CA GLN A 117 -2.86 -9.17 2.86
C GLN A 117 -2.86 -8.03 1.84
N LEU A 118 -2.46 -8.29 0.60
CA LEU A 118 -2.42 -7.30 -0.48
C LEU A 118 -3.83 -6.82 -0.87
N ALA A 119 -4.86 -7.64 -0.69
CA ALA A 119 -6.25 -7.22 -0.83
C ALA A 119 -6.64 -6.13 0.19
N ARG A 120 -6.00 -6.09 1.36
CA ARG A 120 -6.29 -5.14 2.45
C ARG A 120 -5.44 -3.88 2.40
N GLY A 121 -4.22 -3.93 1.89
CA GLY A 121 -3.34 -2.77 1.84
C GLY A 121 -1.97 -3.03 1.24
N PRO A 122 -1.14 -1.99 1.12
CA PRO A 122 0.28 -2.14 0.82
C PRO A 122 0.97 -3.04 1.84
N ALA A 123 1.95 -3.83 1.39
CA ALA A 123 2.74 -4.70 2.25
C ALA A 123 4.24 -4.48 2.03
N VAL A 124 5.03 -4.66 3.09
CA VAL A 124 6.48 -4.69 3.01
C VAL A 124 6.94 -6.00 2.39
N LEU A 125 7.69 -5.93 1.30
CA LEU A 125 8.42 -7.07 0.73
C LEU A 125 9.84 -7.14 1.29
N LYS A 126 10.45 -5.98 1.53
CA LYS A 126 11.78 -5.85 2.14
C LYS A 126 11.79 -4.58 2.98
N GLN A 127 12.21 -4.70 4.24
CA GLN A 127 12.49 -3.55 5.07
C GLN A 127 13.95 -3.11 4.86
N GLY A 128 14.18 -1.80 4.75
CA GLY A 128 15.53 -1.25 4.75
C GLY A 128 16.20 -1.38 6.12
N ASP A 129 17.49 -1.68 6.12
CA ASP A 129 18.32 -1.74 7.32
C ASP A 129 19.70 -1.09 7.07
N ALA A 130 20.60 -1.17 8.05
CA ALA A 130 21.94 -0.58 7.95
C ALA A 130 22.82 -1.22 6.87
N ALA A 131 22.60 -2.49 6.53
CA ALA A 131 23.39 -3.21 5.51
C ALA A 131 22.81 -3.02 4.10
N SER A 132 21.49 -2.82 3.99
CA SER A 132 20.79 -2.57 2.75
C SER A 132 19.64 -1.58 3.01
N PRO A 133 19.89 -0.27 2.85
CA PRO A 133 18.94 0.79 3.19
C PRO A 133 17.88 0.98 2.08
N VAL A 134 17.37 -0.13 1.53
CA VAL A 134 16.30 -0.15 0.53
C VAL A 134 15.05 -0.79 1.13
N THR A 135 13.98 -0.03 1.23
CA THR A 135 12.64 -0.51 1.59
C THR A 135 11.82 -0.74 0.31
N VAL A 136 11.20 -1.90 0.18
CA VAL A 136 10.34 -2.26 -0.95
C VAL A 136 8.94 -2.52 -0.44
N LEU A 137 8.00 -1.73 -0.92
CA LEU A 137 6.57 -1.89 -0.67
C LEU A 137 5.88 -2.38 -1.94
N ALA A 138 4.89 -3.25 -1.79
CA ALA A 138 4.06 -3.69 -2.90
C ALA A 138 2.58 -3.60 -2.57
N ALA A 139 1.78 -3.26 -3.57
CA ALA A 139 0.33 -3.29 -3.48
C ALA A 139 -0.32 -3.49 -4.87
N HIS A 140 -1.61 -3.80 -4.88
CA HIS A 140 -2.37 -3.96 -6.12
C HIS A 140 -2.48 -2.65 -6.90
N ARG A 141 -2.35 -2.75 -8.23
CA ARG A 141 -2.33 -1.59 -9.15
C ARG A 141 -3.71 -0.96 -9.36
N ASP A 142 -4.76 -1.71 -9.06
CA ASP A 142 -6.16 -1.34 -9.33
C ASP A 142 -6.89 -0.87 -8.05
N THR A 143 -6.23 -0.97 -6.90
CA THR A 143 -6.72 -0.49 -5.60
C THR A 143 -5.64 0.36 -4.92
N HIS A 144 -4.88 -0.23 -4.00
CA HIS A 144 -4.00 0.47 -3.05
C HIS A 144 -2.89 1.28 -3.74
N PHE A 145 -2.18 0.71 -4.72
CA PHE A 145 -1.11 1.42 -5.44
C PHE A 145 -1.54 1.98 -6.80
N LEU A 146 -2.85 2.19 -7.00
CA LEU A 146 -3.32 2.86 -8.22
C LEU A 146 -2.73 4.27 -8.36
N PHE A 147 -2.48 4.96 -7.24
CA PHE A 147 -1.87 6.29 -7.23
C PHE A 147 -0.45 6.33 -7.81
N VAL A 148 0.25 5.19 -7.90
CA VAL A 148 1.59 5.11 -8.52
C VAL A 148 1.54 5.51 -10.00
N ARG A 149 0.38 5.35 -10.66
CA ARG A 149 0.13 5.86 -12.01
C ARG A 149 0.29 7.38 -12.10
N ASP A 150 -0.13 8.09 -11.07
CA ASP A 150 -0.31 9.54 -11.06
C ASP A 150 0.83 10.26 -10.32
N LEU A 151 1.81 9.51 -9.77
CA LEU A 151 3.03 10.04 -9.18
C LEU A 151 3.91 10.74 -10.23
N LEU A 152 4.59 11.79 -9.78
CA LEU A 152 5.56 12.56 -10.55
C LEU A 152 6.91 12.56 -9.82
N ALA A 153 8.00 12.73 -10.59
CA ALA A 153 9.29 13.03 -9.99
C ALA A 153 9.21 14.36 -9.22
N GLY A 154 9.78 14.39 -8.03
CA GLY A 154 9.66 15.51 -7.09
C GLY A 154 8.55 15.35 -6.05
N ASP A 155 7.59 14.43 -6.23
CA ASP A 155 6.57 14.17 -5.21
C ASP A 155 7.20 13.72 -3.89
N GLU A 156 6.67 14.24 -2.79
CA GLU A 156 7.07 13.82 -1.46
C GLU A 156 6.15 12.70 -0.94
N ILE A 157 6.78 11.67 -0.39
CA ILE A 157 6.14 10.53 0.24
C ILE A 157 6.57 10.53 1.71
N THR A 158 5.59 10.51 2.60
CA THR A 158 5.83 10.35 4.04
C THR A 158 5.51 8.93 4.47
N LEU A 159 6.42 8.29 5.20
CA LEU A 159 6.19 7.04 5.92
C LEU A 159 6.22 7.31 7.43
N GLN A 160 5.04 7.30 8.05
CA GLN A 160 4.90 7.39 9.51
C GLN A 160 4.75 5.99 10.09
N TYR A 161 5.71 5.55 10.89
CA TYR A 161 5.67 4.26 11.53
C TYR A 161 4.79 4.25 12.79
N VAL A 162 4.33 3.07 13.21
CA VAL A 162 3.59 2.86 14.48
C VAL A 162 4.40 3.23 15.72
N THR A 163 5.72 3.36 15.58
CA THR A 163 6.61 3.88 16.64
C THR A 163 6.52 5.40 16.78
N GLY A 164 5.86 6.08 15.84
CA GLY A 164 5.82 7.54 15.73
C GLY A 164 7.01 8.15 14.98
N THR A 165 7.99 7.33 14.58
CA THR A 165 9.06 7.77 13.69
C THR A 165 8.49 8.11 12.33
N GLU A 166 8.96 9.20 11.74
CA GLU A 166 8.58 9.62 10.41
C GLU A 166 9.81 9.64 9.50
N GLU A 167 9.64 9.15 8.29
CA GLU A 167 10.62 9.25 7.23
C GLU A 167 9.99 9.93 6.03
N ARG A 168 10.74 10.81 5.38
CA ARG A 168 10.26 11.49 4.17
C ARG A 168 11.16 11.12 3.02
N TYR A 169 10.53 10.88 1.88
CA TYR A 169 11.15 10.48 0.65
C TYR A 169 10.72 11.41 -0.48
N ARG A 170 11.59 11.60 -1.47
CA ARG A 170 11.26 12.32 -2.70
C ARG A 170 11.36 11.38 -3.89
N VAL A 171 10.30 11.29 -4.69
CA VAL A 171 10.30 10.47 -5.92
C VAL A 171 11.34 11.02 -6.89
N VAL A 172 12.24 10.16 -7.35
CA VAL A 172 13.37 10.54 -8.22
C VAL A 172 13.27 9.94 -9.61
N ARG A 173 12.71 8.73 -9.76
CA ARG A 173 12.59 8.05 -11.05
C ARG A 173 11.55 6.94 -11.02
N PHE A 174 11.23 6.43 -12.21
CA PHE A 174 10.32 5.32 -12.39
C PHE A 174 10.90 4.28 -13.34
N GLU A 175 10.54 3.01 -13.11
CA GLU A 175 10.96 1.90 -13.94
C GLU A 175 9.79 0.95 -14.21
N THR A 176 9.86 0.25 -15.34
CA THR A 176 8.99 -0.88 -15.62
C THR A 176 9.87 -2.08 -15.91
N VAL A 177 9.78 -3.11 -15.06
CA VAL A 177 10.63 -4.31 -15.13
C VAL A 177 9.77 -5.57 -15.11
N ARG A 178 10.32 -6.70 -15.55
CA ARG A 178 9.66 -7.99 -15.31
C ARG A 178 9.85 -8.40 -13.86
N TRP A 179 8.86 -9.09 -13.29
CA TRP A 179 8.84 -9.53 -11.90
C TRP A 179 10.05 -10.38 -11.51
N ASP A 180 10.59 -11.16 -12.44
CA ASP A 180 11.74 -12.05 -12.29
C ASP A 180 13.10 -11.35 -12.51
N THR A 181 13.09 -10.07 -12.87
CA THR A 181 14.29 -9.27 -13.16
C THR A 181 14.45 -8.07 -12.23
N PHE A 182 13.57 -7.92 -11.24
CA PHE A 182 13.64 -6.81 -10.29
C PHE A 182 14.96 -6.88 -9.50
N SER A 183 15.68 -5.76 -9.47
CA SER A 183 16.90 -5.59 -8.70
C SER A 183 16.90 -4.22 -8.04
N TYR A 184 17.67 -4.09 -6.95
CA TYR A 184 17.83 -2.84 -6.23
C TYR A 184 19.31 -2.58 -5.93
N PRO A 185 19.74 -1.31 -5.82
CA PRO A 185 21.12 -0.99 -5.48
C PRO A 185 21.52 -1.59 -4.13
N ARG A 186 22.72 -2.19 -4.06
CA ARG A 186 23.25 -2.72 -2.79
C ARG A 186 23.71 -1.62 -1.85
N ASP A 187 24.31 -0.57 -2.40
CA ASP A 187 24.87 0.56 -1.65
C ASP A 187 24.41 1.87 -2.29
N PRO A 188 23.15 2.27 -2.08
CA PRO A 188 22.66 3.55 -2.61
C PRO A 188 23.22 4.70 -1.77
N ALA A 189 23.52 5.83 -2.42
CA ALA A 189 24.04 7.03 -1.75
C ALA A 189 23.11 7.59 -0.66
N ARG A 190 21.81 7.28 -0.74
CA ARG A 190 20.77 7.59 0.26
C ARG A 190 19.84 6.39 0.40
N PRO A 191 19.19 6.20 1.57
CA PRO A 191 18.15 5.19 1.71
C PRO A 191 17.05 5.35 0.64
N LEU A 192 16.60 4.24 0.07
CA LEU A 192 15.62 4.20 -1.01
C LEU A 192 14.30 3.57 -0.57
N LEU A 193 13.21 4.11 -1.09
CA LEU A 193 11.89 3.54 -1.06
C LEU A 193 11.48 3.16 -2.49
N ALA A 194 11.09 1.89 -2.69
CA ALA A 194 10.51 1.39 -3.92
C ALA A 194 9.02 1.08 -3.71
N LEU A 195 8.15 1.74 -4.47
CA LEU A 195 6.72 1.41 -4.55
C LEU A 195 6.48 0.56 -5.80
N ALA A 196 6.29 -0.75 -5.61
CA ALA A 196 6.14 -1.72 -6.69
C ALA A 196 4.68 -2.13 -6.88
N THR A 197 4.20 -2.14 -8.13
CA THR A 197 2.85 -2.61 -8.46
C THR A 197 2.78 -3.26 -9.83
N CYS A 198 1.72 -4.02 -10.12
CA CYS A 198 1.51 -4.62 -11.44
C CYS A 198 1.35 -3.55 -12.54
N TYR A 199 1.73 -3.87 -13.77
CA TYR A 199 1.63 -2.99 -14.93
C TYR A 199 1.20 -3.80 -16.17
N PRO A 200 0.46 -3.25 -17.15
CA PRO A 200 -0.05 -1.87 -17.28
C PRO A 200 -1.21 -1.54 -16.32
N PHE A 201 -1.46 -0.25 -16.05
CA PHE A 201 -2.66 0.18 -15.30
C PHE A 201 -3.91 0.06 -16.16
N GLY A 202 -5.06 -0.32 -15.58
CA GLY A 202 -6.34 -0.39 -16.28
C GLY A 202 -6.43 -1.47 -17.38
N GLY A 203 -5.41 -2.33 -17.51
CA GLY A 203 -5.42 -3.42 -18.47
C GLY A 203 -6.29 -4.59 -18.00
N ALA A 204 -6.98 -5.23 -18.94
CA ALA A 204 -7.74 -6.47 -18.70
C ALA A 204 -6.83 -7.69 -18.39
N GLU A 205 -5.52 -7.56 -18.66
CA GLU A 205 -4.53 -8.59 -18.37
C GLU A 205 -4.25 -8.69 -16.85
N TYR A 206 -4.85 -9.69 -16.21
CA TYR A 206 -4.48 -10.08 -14.85
C TYR A 206 -3.19 -10.90 -14.87
N GLY A 207 -2.25 -10.57 -13.98
CA GLY A 207 -1.04 -11.39 -13.78
C GLY A 207 0.07 -11.23 -14.82
N GLY A 208 0.03 -10.19 -15.66
CA GLY A 208 1.13 -9.87 -16.59
C GLY A 208 2.48 -9.74 -15.87
N PRO A 209 3.61 -10.00 -16.56
CA PRO A 209 4.91 -10.13 -15.90
C PRO A 209 5.47 -8.77 -15.44
N TRP A 210 4.89 -7.67 -15.88
CA TRP A 210 5.44 -6.34 -15.71
C TRP A 210 5.08 -5.71 -14.36
N ARG A 211 6.04 -5.00 -13.78
CA ARG A 211 5.90 -4.23 -12.55
C ARG A 211 6.33 -2.80 -12.80
N ARG A 212 5.48 -1.85 -12.43
CA ARG A 212 5.82 -0.43 -12.35
C ARG A 212 6.42 -0.18 -10.97
N ILE A 213 7.56 0.51 -10.94
CA ILE A 213 8.26 0.87 -9.72
C ILE A 213 8.46 2.38 -9.70
N ALA A 214 7.98 3.03 -8.65
CA ALA A 214 8.38 4.39 -8.31
C ALA A 214 9.51 4.34 -7.27
N TRP A 215 10.62 5.00 -7.56
CA TRP A 215 11.76 5.07 -6.68
C TRP A 215 11.84 6.43 -6.03
N ALA A 216 12.03 6.45 -4.72
CA ALA A 216 12.15 7.66 -3.93
C ALA A 216 13.35 7.60 -3.00
N GLU A 217 14.05 8.72 -2.85
CA GLU A 217 15.22 8.88 -1.97
C GLU A 217 14.83 9.54 -0.66
N ARG A 218 15.36 9.05 0.46
CA ARG A 218 15.12 9.62 1.79
C ARG A 218 15.72 11.03 1.88
N ILE A 219 14.90 11.98 2.30
CA ILE A 219 15.27 13.38 2.50
C ILE A 219 15.37 13.77 3.98
N THR A 220 14.70 13.06 4.89
CA THR A 220 14.77 13.25 6.35
C THR A 220 14.61 11.94 7.10
#